data_AF-A0A349Y0Q2-F1
#
_entry.id   AF-A0A349Y0Q2-F1
#
_cell.length_a   1.000
_cell.length_b   1.000
_cell.length_c   1.000
_cell.angle_alpha   90.00
_cell.angle_beta   90.00
_cell.angle_gamma   90.00
#
_symmetry.space_group_name_H-M   'P 1'
#
loop_
_entity.id
_entity.type
_entity.pdbx_description
1 polymer ?
#
loop_
_entity_poly.entity_id
_entity_poly.type
_entity_poly.pdbx_seq_one_letter_code
_entity_poly.pdbx_strand_id
1 'polypeptide(L)'
;MCNLYRMEDRDWASKWAQDAESFINLMPAYQMNPDQMGPIVRNTADGKKQLVHARWGLPSPIFVQKKAAEARADKLKSKGQTIDMDELIRMEPDRGVTNVRKLNLPHWTRWFGVEHRCLVPVTSFAEPDPMSKQEGGNVPNAWFARDNAKSLMFFAGIHVPQWKSVRKVRDGL
;
A
#
# COMPACT_ATOMS: atom_id res chain seq x y z
N MET A 1 8.91 8.00 -7.52
CA MET A 1 7.69 7.96 -6.69
C MET A 1 7.98 7.07 -5.51
N CYS A 2 7.73 7.59 -4.31
CA CYS A 2 8.07 6.93 -3.06
C CYS A 2 7.41 5.56 -2.95
N ASN A 3 8.25 4.53 -2.92
CA ASN A 3 7.89 3.14 -2.65
C ASN A 3 8.75 2.59 -1.49
N LEU A 4 9.38 3.47 -0.72
CA LEU A 4 10.21 3.12 0.42
C LEU A 4 10.14 4.23 1.47
N TYR A 5 9.76 3.90 2.69
CA TYR A 5 9.78 4.85 3.80
C TYR A 5 10.16 4.17 5.12
N ARG A 6 10.42 4.98 6.14
CA ARG A 6 10.73 4.55 7.50
C ARG A 6 9.83 5.23 8.51
N MET A 7 9.56 4.50 9.58
CA MET A 7 8.91 5.01 10.78
C MET A 7 9.75 4.57 11.97
N GLU A 8 10.43 5.51 12.61
CA GLU A 8 11.43 5.25 13.66
C GLU A 8 11.06 5.90 15.01
N ASP A 9 9.89 6.54 15.10
CA ASP A 9 9.37 7.10 16.35
C ASP A 9 8.74 5.97 17.18
N ARG A 10 9.27 5.73 18.38
CA ARG A 10 8.85 4.61 19.24
C ARG A 10 7.57 4.89 20.01
N ASP A 11 7.37 6.13 20.43
CA ASP A 11 6.31 6.49 21.37
C ASP A 11 5.17 7.26 20.70
N TRP A 12 5.20 7.40 19.37
CA TRP A 12 4.21 8.17 18.61
C TRP A 12 2.75 7.83 18.95
N ALA A 13 2.44 6.54 19.16
CA ALA A 13 1.07 6.08 19.41
C ALA A 13 0.53 6.61 20.74
N SER A 14 1.39 6.78 21.75
CA SER A 14 1.04 7.37 23.04
C SER A 14 0.63 8.85 22.95
N LYS A 15 0.92 9.51 21.82
CA LYS A 15 0.56 10.91 21.57
C LYS A 15 -0.57 11.03 20.55
N TRP A 16 -0.49 10.25 19.46
CA TRP A 16 -1.31 10.44 18.26
C TRP A 16 -2.42 9.40 18.08
N ALA A 17 -2.39 8.30 18.83
CA ALA A 17 -3.35 7.19 18.69
C ALA A 17 -3.94 6.75 20.04
N GLN A 18 -3.95 7.65 21.04
CA GLN A 18 -4.38 7.35 22.42
C GLN A 18 -5.85 6.89 22.50
N ASP A 19 -6.69 7.46 21.64
CA ASP A 19 -8.11 7.19 21.55
C ASP A 19 -8.46 6.17 20.45
N ALA A 20 -7.45 5.54 19.84
CA ALA A 20 -7.65 4.46 18.90
C ALA A 20 -7.64 3.11 19.62
N GLU A 21 -8.56 2.23 19.25
CA GLU A 21 -8.52 0.84 19.66
C GLU A 21 -7.28 0.17 19.02
N SER A 22 -6.32 -0.24 19.85
CA SER A 22 -5.11 -0.92 19.37
C SER A 22 -5.31 -2.41 19.25
N PHE A 23 -5.10 -2.95 18.04
CA PHE A 23 -5.21 -4.38 17.73
C PHE A 23 -3.87 -5.01 17.34
N ILE A 24 -2.76 -4.29 17.55
CA ILE A 24 -1.43 -4.74 17.12
C ILE A 24 -0.36 -4.52 18.18
N ASN A 25 0.65 -5.38 18.13
CA ASN A 25 1.93 -5.13 18.78
C ASN A 25 2.78 -4.26 17.86
N LEU A 26 3.01 -3.00 18.26
CA LEU A 26 3.87 -2.09 17.52
C LEU A 26 5.32 -2.56 17.58
N MET A 27 6.01 -2.45 16.45
CA MET A 27 7.45 -2.60 16.36
C MET A 27 8.12 -1.26 16.70
N PRO A 28 9.32 -1.27 17.29
CA PRO A 28 10.04 -0.04 17.63
C PRO A 28 10.50 0.75 16.40
N ALA A 29 10.56 0.12 15.23
CA ALA A 29 10.84 0.77 13.95
C ALA A 29 10.30 -0.05 12.78
N TYR A 30 10.02 0.63 11.68
CA TYR A 30 9.59 0.04 10.41
C TYR A 30 10.43 0.57 9.26
N GLN A 31 10.85 -0.33 8.36
CA GLN A 31 11.28 0.01 7.01
C GLN A 31 10.31 -0.62 6.03
N MET A 32 9.56 0.22 5.33
CA MET A 32 8.38 -0.17 4.59
C MET A 32 8.67 -0.23 3.09
N ASN A 33 8.38 -1.38 2.49
CA ASN A 33 8.37 -1.63 1.06
C ASN A 33 6.94 -2.01 0.60
N PRO A 34 6.64 -1.97 -0.70
CA PRO A 34 5.33 -2.34 -1.21
C PRO A 34 4.95 -3.77 -0.79
N ASP A 35 3.66 -3.99 -0.56
CA ASP A 35 3.07 -5.27 -0.14
C ASP A 35 3.47 -5.76 1.27
N GLN A 36 4.22 -4.95 2.03
CA GLN A 36 4.51 -5.21 3.45
C GLN A 36 3.43 -4.67 4.38
N MET A 37 3.38 -5.20 5.61
CA MET A 37 2.47 -4.77 6.67
C MET A 37 3.07 -3.58 7.43
N GLY A 38 2.37 -2.45 7.42
CA GLY A 38 2.78 -1.21 8.10
C GLY A 38 1.71 -0.70 9.06
N PRO A 39 2.10 0.04 10.12
CA PRO A 39 1.14 0.57 11.08
C PRO A 39 0.34 1.71 10.45
N ILE A 40 -0.97 1.75 10.69
CA ILE A 40 -1.85 2.87 10.35
C ILE A 40 -2.83 3.14 11.49
N VAL A 41 -3.25 4.38 11.65
CA VAL A 41 -4.46 4.72 12.41
C VAL A 41 -5.58 4.93 11.39
N ARG A 42 -6.56 4.04 11.37
CA ARG A 42 -7.68 4.09 10.43
C ARG A 42 -8.98 4.49 11.10
N ASN A 43 -9.85 5.14 10.35
CA ASN A 43 -11.25 5.26 10.73
C ASN A 43 -11.99 3.94 10.50
N THR A 44 -13.15 3.81 11.15
CA THR A 44 -14.07 2.70 10.95
C THR A 44 -15.47 3.23 10.62
N ALA A 45 -16.31 2.36 10.05
CA ALA A 45 -17.67 2.74 9.64
C ALA A 45 -18.57 3.14 10.82
N ASP A 46 -18.26 2.69 12.04
CA ASP A 46 -18.93 3.07 13.29
C ASP A 46 -18.36 4.37 13.89
N GLY A 47 -17.46 5.06 13.20
CA GLY A 47 -16.90 6.35 13.62
C GLY A 47 -15.75 6.26 14.64
N LYS A 48 -15.31 5.05 15.00
CA LYS A 48 -14.14 4.85 15.86
C LYS A 48 -12.83 4.98 15.09
N LYS A 49 -11.73 4.94 15.84
CA LYS A 49 -10.36 4.85 15.32
C LYS A 49 -9.73 3.54 15.74
N GLN A 50 -8.97 2.94 14.84
CA GLN A 50 -8.24 1.70 15.12
C GLN A 50 -6.78 1.83 14.72
N LEU A 51 -5.89 1.41 15.61
CA LEU A 51 -4.48 1.24 15.32
C LEU A 51 -4.25 -0.21 14.89
N VAL A 52 -3.88 -0.40 13.62
CA VAL A 52 -3.75 -1.73 12.99
C VAL A 52 -2.54 -1.80 12.07
N HIS A 53 -2.11 -3.02 11.73
CA HIS A 53 -1.24 -3.24 10.59
C HIS A 53 -2.09 -3.40 9.33
N ALA A 54 -1.71 -2.70 8.27
CA ALA A 54 -2.33 -2.82 6.96
C ALA A 54 -1.26 -3.07 5.89
N ARG A 55 -1.65 -3.82 4.86
CA ARG A 55 -0.77 -4.10 3.72
C ARG A 55 -0.63 -2.84 2.86
N TRP A 56 0.60 -2.40 2.60
CA TRP A 56 0.84 -1.23 1.77
C TRP A 56 0.69 -1.57 0.27
N GLY A 57 -0.52 -1.32 -0.24
CA GLY A 57 -0.85 -1.47 -1.66
C GLY A 57 -2.35 -1.66 -1.83
N LEU A 58 -3.06 -0.57 -2.13
CA LEU A 58 -4.50 -0.53 -2.38
C LEU A 58 -4.89 -1.42 -3.58
N PRO A 59 -6.15 -1.86 -3.69
CA PRO A 59 -6.58 -2.65 -4.84
C PRO A 59 -6.33 -1.92 -6.17
N SER A 60 -5.79 -2.64 -7.15
CA SER A 60 -5.59 -2.09 -8.50
C SER A 60 -6.92 -1.79 -9.19
N PRO A 61 -6.97 -0.78 -10.10
CA PRO A 61 -8.17 -0.54 -10.90
C PRO A 61 -8.61 -1.77 -11.68
N ILE A 62 -9.92 -2.02 -11.73
CA ILE A 62 -10.48 -3.23 -12.36
C ILE A 62 -10.05 -3.39 -13.82
N PHE A 63 -9.90 -2.30 -14.57
CA PHE A 63 -9.44 -2.35 -15.96
C PHE A 63 -7.96 -2.76 -16.08
N VAL A 64 -7.14 -2.49 -15.06
CA VAL A 64 -5.75 -2.98 -14.99
C VAL A 64 -5.75 -4.49 -14.77
N GLN A 65 -6.56 -4.98 -13.83
CA GLN A 65 -6.70 -6.42 -13.58
C GLN A 65 -7.25 -7.17 -14.80
N LYS A 66 -8.28 -6.63 -15.45
CA LYS A 66 -8.86 -7.20 -16.69
C LYS A 66 -7.82 -7.32 -17.79
N LYS A 67 -7.07 -6.24 -18.06
CA LYS A 67 -6.02 -6.25 -19.08
C LYS A 67 -4.93 -7.30 -18.79
N ALA A 68 -4.52 -7.44 -17.53
CA ALA A 68 -3.54 -8.45 -17.13
C ALA A 68 -4.10 -9.88 -17.30
N ALA A 69 -5.34 -10.10 -16.86
CA ALA A 69 -6.03 -11.38 -17.01
C ALA A 69 -6.24 -11.76 -18.49
N GLU A 70 -6.61 -10.82 -19.37
CA GLU A 70 -6.71 -11.04 -20.82
C GLU A 70 -5.38 -11.46 -21.43
N ALA A 71 -4.29 -10.74 -21.12
CA ALA A 71 -2.95 -11.10 -21.60
C ALA A 71 -2.48 -12.47 -21.09
N ARG A 72 -2.95 -12.88 -19.90
CA ARG A 72 -2.72 -14.23 -19.36
C ARG A 72 -3.58 -15.26 -20.08
N ALA A 73 -4.85 -14.96 -20.35
CA ALA A 73 -5.77 -15.82 -21.08
C ALA A 73 -5.22 -16.18 -22.46
N ASP A 74 -4.69 -15.21 -23.20
CA ASP A 74 -4.12 -15.43 -24.54
C ASP A 74 -2.97 -16.44 -24.50
N LYS A 75 -2.11 -16.38 -23.48
CA LYS A 75 -1.00 -17.32 -23.27
C LYS A 75 -1.46 -18.71 -22.87
N LEU A 76 -2.63 -18.85 -22.27
CA LEU A 76 -3.18 -20.15 -21.87
C LEU A 76 -3.99 -20.78 -23.01
N LYS A 77 -4.73 -19.95 -23.78
CA LYS A 77 -5.41 -20.37 -25.01
C LYS A 77 -4.42 -20.88 -26.05
N SER A 78 -3.27 -20.24 -26.21
CA SER A 78 -2.20 -20.74 -27.11
C SER A 78 -1.62 -22.09 -26.68
N LYS A 79 -1.89 -22.53 -25.44
CA LYS A 79 -1.55 -23.85 -24.91
C LYS A 79 -2.72 -24.83 -24.91
N GLY A 80 -3.84 -24.49 -25.58
CA GLY A 80 -5.03 -25.34 -25.69
C GLY A 80 -5.87 -25.44 -24.42
N GLN A 81 -5.67 -24.55 -23.44
CA GLN A 81 -6.47 -24.57 -22.21
C GLN A 81 -7.81 -23.85 -22.39
N THR A 82 -8.87 -24.41 -21.80
CA THR A 82 -10.17 -23.73 -21.70
C THR A 82 -10.14 -22.76 -20.53
N ILE A 83 -10.61 -21.53 -20.74
CA ILE A 83 -10.47 -20.42 -19.77
C ILE A 83 -11.84 -19.88 -19.38
N ASP A 84 -12.12 -19.90 -18.09
CA ASP A 84 -13.14 -19.08 -17.45
C ASP A 84 -12.53 -17.70 -17.15
N MET A 85 -13.02 -16.67 -17.85
CA MET A 85 -12.47 -15.31 -17.72
C MET A 85 -12.82 -14.66 -16.39
N ASP A 86 -13.98 -14.95 -15.81
CA ASP A 86 -14.40 -14.36 -14.55
C ASP A 86 -13.56 -14.91 -13.40
N GLU A 87 -13.34 -16.22 -13.42
CA GLU A 87 -12.43 -16.88 -12.48
C GLU A 87 -10.98 -16.41 -12.67
N LEU A 88 -10.54 -16.23 -13.93
CA LEU A 88 -9.18 -15.77 -14.20
C LEU A 88 -8.94 -14.35 -13.66
N ILE A 89 -9.91 -13.43 -13.83
CA ILE A 89 -9.83 -12.08 -13.27
C ILE A 89 -9.81 -12.14 -11.73
N ARG A 90 -10.65 -12.97 -11.13
CA ARG A 90 -10.72 -13.16 -9.67
C ARG A 90 -9.39 -13.66 -9.10
N MET A 91 -8.70 -14.52 -9.85
CA MET A 91 -7.42 -15.13 -9.48
C MET A 91 -6.20 -14.36 -10.00
N GLU A 92 -6.40 -13.22 -10.68
CA GLU A 92 -5.30 -12.46 -11.26
C GLU A 92 -4.49 -11.76 -10.16
N PRO A 93 -3.16 -11.94 -10.10
CA PRO A 93 -2.34 -11.33 -9.08
C PRO A 93 -2.41 -9.80 -9.10
N ASP A 94 -2.66 -9.21 -7.94
CA ASP A 94 -2.69 -7.78 -7.68
C ASP A 94 -1.62 -7.43 -6.63
N ARG A 95 -0.50 -6.85 -7.07
CA ARG A 95 0.55 -6.36 -6.16
C ARG A 95 0.11 -5.15 -5.34
N GLY A 96 -1.00 -4.53 -5.72
CA GLY A 96 -1.54 -3.32 -5.15
C GLY A 96 -0.85 -2.04 -5.60
N VAL A 97 -1.51 -0.93 -5.33
CA VAL A 97 -1.09 0.44 -5.68
C VAL A 97 -0.70 1.19 -4.41
N THR A 98 0.55 1.60 -4.31
CA THR A 98 1.11 2.28 -3.13
C THR A 98 0.76 3.76 -3.04
N ASN A 99 0.47 4.41 -4.17
CA ASN A 99 0.30 5.86 -4.28
C ASN A 99 -0.92 6.22 -5.16
N VAL A 100 -1.81 7.08 -4.66
CA VAL A 100 -2.99 7.58 -5.37
C VAL A 100 -2.71 9.00 -5.88
N ARG A 101 -2.69 9.18 -7.21
CA ARG A 101 -2.36 10.48 -7.85
C ARG A 101 -3.55 11.20 -8.47
N LYS A 102 -4.29 10.48 -9.32
CA LYS A 102 -5.43 11.04 -10.07
C LYS A 102 -6.67 10.97 -9.18
N LEU A 103 -6.91 12.03 -8.40
CA LEU A 103 -8.02 12.06 -7.44
C LEU A 103 -9.39 11.97 -8.13
N ASN A 104 -9.50 12.36 -9.39
CA ASN A 104 -10.74 12.26 -10.17
C ASN A 104 -10.97 10.89 -10.84
N LEU A 105 -10.08 9.90 -10.66
CA LEU A 105 -10.29 8.58 -11.23
C LEU A 105 -11.42 7.86 -10.46
N PRO A 106 -12.52 7.41 -11.12
CA PRO A 106 -13.67 6.81 -10.44
C PRO A 106 -13.30 5.65 -9.50
N HIS A 107 -12.29 4.86 -9.87
CA HIS A 107 -11.74 3.78 -9.03
C HIS A 107 -11.40 4.23 -7.60
N TRP A 108 -10.81 5.41 -7.42
CA TRP A 108 -10.42 5.91 -6.10
C TRP A 108 -11.55 6.61 -5.36
N THR A 109 -12.43 7.30 -6.10
CA THR A 109 -13.49 8.13 -5.52
C THR A 109 -14.42 7.37 -4.57
N ARG A 110 -14.59 6.06 -4.79
CA ARG A 110 -15.38 5.17 -3.92
C ARG A 110 -14.83 5.00 -2.49
N TRP A 111 -13.57 5.36 -2.25
CA TRP A 111 -12.89 5.24 -0.95
C TRP A 111 -12.41 6.59 -0.42
N PHE A 112 -13.02 7.69 -0.87
CA PHE A 112 -12.72 9.03 -0.33
C PHE A 112 -13.58 9.43 0.86
N GLY A 113 -14.59 8.61 1.20
CA GLY A 113 -15.38 8.72 2.42
C GLY A 113 -14.52 8.75 3.68
N VAL A 114 -15.09 9.30 4.76
CA VAL A 114 -14.39 9.49 6.04
C VAL A 114 -13.97 8.15 6.65
N GLU A 115 -14.80 7.13 6.48
CA GLU A 115 -14.62 5.75 6.94
C GLU A 115 -13.46 5.01 6.26
N HIS A 116 -12.90 5.59 5.19
CA HIS A 116 -11.75 5.05 4.44
C HIS A 116 -10.46 5.84 4.68
N ARG A 117 -10.48 6.87 5.53
CA ARG A 117 -9.30 7.68 5.85
C ARG A 117 -8.39 6.96 6.85
N CYS A 118 -7.09 7.06 6.63
CA CYS A 118 -6.11 6.67 7.64
C CYS A 118 -4.93 7.63 7.69
N LEU A 119 -4.26 7.65 8.84
CA LEU A 119 -2.96 8.27 9.03
C LEU A 119 -1.88 7.20 8.92
N VAL A 120 -0.90 7.43 8.05
CA VAL A 120 0.26 6.55 7.89
C VAL A 120 1.48 7.26 8.50
N PRO A 121 1.96 6.85 9.69
CA PRO A 121 3.08 7.49 10.35
C PRO A 121 4.38 7.27 9.57
N VAL A 122 5.17 8.34 9.42
CA VAL A 122 6.43 8.34 8.69
C VAL A 122 7.40 9.34 9.32
N THR A 123 8.67 8.94 9.47
CA THR A 123 9.75 9.82 9.96
C THR A 123 10.70 10.23 8.83
N SER A 124 10.89 9.35 7.85
CA SER A 124 11.61 9.66 6.61
C SER A 124 11.12 8.82 5.44
N PHE A 125 11.26 9.33 4.22
CA PHE A 125 10.87 8.62 3.00
C PHE A 125 11.91 8.78 1.90
N ALA A 126 11.92 7.84 0.96
CA ALA A 126 12.93 7.77 -0.08
C ALA A 126 12.33 7.93 -1.48
N GLU A 127 13.08 8.62 -2.34
CA GLU A 127 12.84 8.66 -3.78
C GLU A 127 14.07 8.12 -4.51
N PRO A 128 13.91 7.38 -5.63
CA PRO A 128 15.05 6.96 -6.45
C PRO A 128 15.83 8.17 -6.94
N ASP A 129 17.15 8.12 -6.82
CA ASP A 129 18.07 9.18 -7.25
C ASP A 129 18.90 8.69 -8.44
N PRO A 130 18.38 8.78 -9.67
CA PRO A 130 19.08 8.34 -10.86
C PRO A 130 20.33 9.20 -11.17
N MET A 131 20.41 10.43 -10.65
CA MET A 131 21.51 11.35 -10.93
C MET A 131 22.79 10.95 -10.17
N SER A 132 22.65 10.33 -9.00
CA SER A 132 23.77 9.80 -8.23
C SER A 132 24.10 8.33 -8.55
N LYS A 133 23.54 7.76 -9.62
CA LYS A 133 23.80 6.37 -10.01
C LYS A 133 25.25 6.20 -10.49
N GLN A 134 25.99 5.30 -9.85
CA GLN A 134 27.32 4.88 -10.29
C GLN A 134 27.22 3.85 -11.44
N GLU A 135 28.23 3.84 -12.31
CA GLU A 135 28.30 2.89 -13.44
C GLU A 135 28.25 1.44 -12.96
N GLY A 136 27.44 0.61 -13.61
CA GLY A 136 27.21 -0.79 -13.21
C GLY A 136 26.40 -1.00 -11.92
N GLY A 137 26.07 0.06 -11.18
CA GLY A 137 25.33 -0.02 -9.92
C GLY A 137 23.81 0.07 -10.03
N ASN A 138 23.13 -0.19 -8.91
CA ASN A 138 21.70 0.11 -8.75
C ASN A 138 21.49 1.62 -8.55
N VAL A 139 20.29 2.10 -8.89
CA VAL A 139 19.89 3.49 -8.58
C VAL A 139 19.83 3.66 -7.05
N PRO A 140 20.60 4.58 -6.44
CA PRO A 140 20.53 4.84 -5.01
C PRO A 140 19.22 5.55 -4.64
N ASN A 141 18.99 5.73 -3.35
CA ASN A 141 17.84 6.46 -2.82
C ASN A 141 18.31 7.77 -2.17
N ALA A 142 17.62 8.87 -2.47
CA ALA A 142 17.68 10.10 -1.70
C ALA A 142 16.63 10.05 -0.58
N TRP A 143 17.05 10.33 0.67
CA TRP A 143 16.18 10.29 1.84
C TRP A 143 15.76 11.70 2.27
N PHE A 144 14.46 11.84 2.55
CA PHE A 144 13.84 13.08 2.99
C PHE A 144 13.24 12.89 4.38
N ALA A 145 13.40 13.87 5.25
CA ALA A 145 12.80 13.93 6.57
C ALA A 145 12.29 15.36 6.85
N ARG A 146 11.46 15.53 7.87
CA ARG A 146 10.99 16.87 8.27
C ARG A 146 12.13 17.79 8.68
N ASP A 147 13.05 17.23 9.46
CA ASP A 147 14.22 17.84 10.05
C ASP A 147 15.27 16.76 10.34
N ASN A 148 16.45 17.17 10.83
CA ASN A 148 17.53 16.24 11.16
C ASN A 148 17.19 15.26 12.30
N ALA A 149 16.22 15.61 13.16
CA ALA A 149 15.73 14.72 14.22
C ALA A 149 14.72 13.69 13.70
N LYS A 150 14.31 13.78 12.43
CA LYS A 150 13.28 12.97 11.79
C LYS A 150 11.95 13.02 12.52
N SER A 151 11.53 14.23 12.92
CA SER A 151 10.24 14.47 13.56
C SER A 151 9.10 13.79 12.81
N LEU A 152 8.16 13.21 13.56
CA LEU A 152 7.03 12.47 13.03
C LEU A 152 6.19 13.32 12.06
N MET A 153 5.85 12.72 10.94
CA MET A 153 4.89 13.20 9.95
C MET A 153 3.86 12.11 9.67
N PHE A 154 2.86 12.43 8.86
CA PHE A 154 1.88 11.47 8.37
C PHE A 154 1.67 11.64 6.86
N PHE A 155 1.63 10.52 6.13
CA PHE A 155 1.00 10.54 4.80
C PHE A 155 -0.51 10.56 4.95
N ALA A 156 -1.18 11.27 4.03
CA ALA A 156 -2.62 11.21 3.86
C ALA A 156 -2.99 9.84 3.27
N GLY A 157 -3.49 8.94 4.10
CA GLY A 157 -3.76 7.55 3.73
C GLY A 157 -5.23 7.29 3.40
N ILE A 158 -5.42 6.27 2.57
CA ILE A 158 -6.70 5.60 2.32
C ILE A 158 -6.53 4.14 2.71
N HIS A 159 -7.54 3.53 3.33
CA HIS A 159 -7.56 2.10 3.61
C HIS A 159 -8.82 1.43 3.06
N VAL A 160 -8.69 0.14 2.73
CA VAL A 160 -9.81 -0.72 2.31
C VAL A 160 -9.84 -1.92 3.26
N PRO A 161 -10.84 -2.00 4.16
CA PRO A 161 -10.92 -3.11 5.11
C PRO A 161 -11.35 -4.41 4.41
N GLN A 162 -10.81 -5.54 4.86
CA GLN A 162 -11.23 -6.89 4.47
C GLN A 162 -11.28 -7.17 2.96
N TRP A 163 -10.41 -6.51 2.19
CA TRP A 163 -10.27 -6.79 0.76
C TRP A 163 -9.65 -8.16 0.53
N LYS A 164 -10.28 -8.96 -0.36
CA LYS A 164 -9.78 -10.26 -0.78
C LYS A 164 -9.33 -10.19 -2.24
N SER A 165 -8.07 -10.51 -2.47
CA SER A 165 -7.51 -10.68 -3.81
C SER A 165 -6.23 -11.49 -3.74
N VAL A 166 -5.86 -12.11 -4.87
CA VAL A 166 -4.57 -12.78 -4.99
C VAL A 166 -3.47 -11.73 -4.99
N ARG A 167 -2.63 -11.65 -3.96
CA ARG A 167 -1.54 -10.66 -3.90
C ARG A 167 -0.28 -11.14 -4.62
N LYS A 168 0.02 -12.42 -4.43
CA LYS A 168 1.07 -13.16 -5.14
C LYS A 168 0.47 -14.49 -5.57
N VAL A 169 0.89 -14.98 -6.73
CA VAL A 169 0.42 -16.28 -7.27
C VAL A 169 0.54 -17.40 -6.23
N ARG A 170 1.65 -17.41 -5.46
CA ARG A 170 1.91 -18.43 -4.45
C ARG A 170 1.02 -18.34 -3.20
N ASP A 171 0.45 -17.16 -2.92
CA ASP A 171 -0.30 -16.91 -1.70
C ASP A 171 -1.78 -17.32 -1.86
N GLY A 172 -2.27 -17.50 -3.10
CA GLY A 172 -3.68 -17.79 -3.37
C GLY A 172 -4.60 -16.59 -3.09
N LEU A 173 -5.91 -16.85 -2.99
CA LEU A 173 -6.94 -15.86 -2.63
C LEU A 173 -7.03 -15.68 -1.11
#